data_AF-A0A7C4FEZ0-F1
#
_entry.id   AF-A0A7C4FEZ0-F1
#
_cell.length_a   1.000
_cell.length_b   1.000
_cell.length_c   1.000
_cell.angle_alpha   90.00
_cell.angle_beta   90.00
_cell.angle_gamma   90.00
#
_symmetry.space_group_name_H-M   'P 1'
#
loop_
_entity.id
_entity.type
_entity.pdbx_description
1 polymer ?
#
loop_
_entity_poly.entity_id
_entity_poly.type
_entity_poly.pdbx_seq_one_letter_code
_entity_poly.pdbx_strand_id
1 'polypeptide(L)' 'FPDVGVAYTFHVEDGVLKGYERGAAERADIRVSMSSSVFIGIIDKKTNPIKEYQLGRINVKGSMSDLLKMRKLLF' A
#
# COMPACT_ATOMS: atom_id res chain seq x y z
N PHE A 1 -8.33 -2.28 -1.26
CA PHE A 1 -8.73 -3.70 -1.43
C PHE A 1 -10.04 -3.75 -2.21
N PRO A 2 -9.99 -3.69 -3.55
CA PRO A 2 -11.19 -3.68 -4.38
C PRO A 2 -12.05 -4.94 -4.24
N ASP A 3 -11.42 -6.08 -3.97
CA ASP A 3 -12.04 -7.40 -3.77
C ASP A 3 -13.00 -7.46 -2.58
N VAL A 4 -12.76 -6.66 -1.54
CA VAL A 4 -13.61 -6.58 -0.34
C VAL A 4 -14.25 -5.20 -0.16
N GLY A 5 -14.08 -4.29 -1.13
CA GLY A 5 -14.65 -2.94 -1.06
C GLY A 5 -14.10 -2.05 0.07
N VAL A 6 -12.88 -2.32 0.54
CA VAL A 6 -12.27 -1.56 1.66
C VAL A 6 -11.08 -0.74 1.18
N ALA A 7 -11.02 0.50 1.65
CA ALA A 7 -9.90 1.40 1.48
C ALA A 7 -9.44 1.96 2.83
N TYR A 8 -8.15 2.29 2.90
CA TYR A 8 -7.54 2.97 4.02
C TYR A 8 -6.63 4.08 3.48
N THR A 9 -6.55 5.16 4.22
CA THR A 9 -5.63 6.27 3.96
C THR A 9 -4.66 6.37 5.12
N PHE A 10 -3.39 6.50 4.81
CA PHE A 10 -2.31 6.67 5.78
C PHE A 10 -1.71 8.06 5.59
N HIS A 11 -1.56 8.81 6.68
CA HIS A 11 -0.98 10.14 6.70
C HIS A 11 0.45 10.03 7.19
N VAL A 12 1.41 10.26 6.30
CA VAL A 12 2.84 10.22 6.61
C VAL A 12 3.44 11.59 6.35
N GLU A 13 4.06 12.16 7.37
CA GLU A 13 4.68 13.49 7.33
C GLU A 13 6.04 13.40 8.03
N ASP A 14 7.07 14.00 7.43
CA ASP A 14 8.46 13.92 7.91
C ASP A 14 8.97 12.49 8.14
N GLY A 15 8.48 11.55 7.33
CA GLY A 15 8.83 10.13 7.47
C GLY A 15 8.22 9.46 8.70
N VAL A 16 7.21 10.06 9.33
CA VAL A 16 6.50 9.50 10.48
C VAL A 16 5.03 9.29 10.14
N LEU A 17 4.49 8.12 10.48
CA LEU A 17 3.06 7.86 10.39
C LEU A 17 2.33 8.70 11.45
N LYS A 18 1.62 9.75 11.02
CA LYS A 18 0.84 10.63 11.90
C LYS A 18 -0.53 10.05 12.23
N GLY A 19 -1.09 9.25 11.33
CA GLY A 19 -2.39 8.62 11.52
C GLY A 19 -2.85 7.81 10.32
N TYR A 20 -4.00 7.16 10.49
CA TYR A 20 -4.68 6.47 9.41
C TYR A 20 -6.18 6.56 9.61
N GLU A 21 -6.91 6.44 8.51
CA GLU A 21 -8.37 6.45 8.51
C GLU A 21 -8.93 5.45 7.50
N ARG A 22 -10.17 5.00 7.76
CA ARG A 22 -10.88 4.14 6.81
C ARG A 22 -11.51 5.01 5.73
N GLY A 23 -11.31 4.60 4.48
CA GLY A 23 -11.75 5.36 3.30
C GLY A 23 -10.59 5.69 2.38
N ALA A 24 -10.94 6.12 1.17
CA ALA A 24 -9.97 6.58 0.18
C ALA A 24 -9.93 8.12 0.19
N ALA A 25 -8.77 8.70 0.45
CA ALA A 25 -8.57 10.12 0.25
C ALA A 25 -8.76 10.50 -1.23
N GLU A 26 -9.43 11.61 -1.47
CA GLU A 26 -9.65 12.15 -2.82
C GLU A 26 -8.31 12.45 -3.50
N ARG A 27 -7.41 13.13 -2.78
CA ARG A 27 -6.05 13.46 -3.19
C ARG A 27 -5.05 12.69 -2.32
N ALA A 28 -4.53 11.60 -2.86
CA ALA A 28 -3.46 10.84 -2.24
C ALA A 28 -2.20 10.93 -3.12
N ASP A 29 -1.04 11.19 -2.52
CA ASP A 29 0.25 11.22 -3.23
C ASP A 29 0.61 9.84 -3.80
N ILE A 30 0.22 8.79 -3.08
CA ILE A 30 0.40 7.40 -3.47
C ILE A 30 -0.91 6.66 -3.25
N ARG A 31 -1.41 6.01 -4.30
CA ARG A 31 -2.57 5.11 -4.24
C ARG A 31 -2.13 3.71 -4.62
N VAL A 32 -2.21 2.80 -3.66
CA VAL A 32 -1.92 1.37 -3.86
C VAL A 32 -3.23 0.60 -3.93
N SER A 33 -3.37 -0.24 -4.95
CA SER A 33 -4.51 -1.14 -5.12
C SER A 33 -4.01 -2.58 -5.27
N MET A 34 -4.50 -3.46 -4.42
CA MET A 34 -4.25 -4.90 -4.44
C MET A 34 -5.43 -5.63 -3.78
N SER A 35 -5.54 -6.94 -3.96
CA SER A 35 -6.51 -7.75 -3.22
C SER A 35 -6.10 -7.94 -1.75
N SER A 36 -7.07 -8.22 -0.88
CA SER A 36 -6.84 -8.60 0.51
C SER A 36 -5.95 -9.83 0.64
N SER A 37 -6.12 -10.82 -0.25
CA SER A 37 -5.31 -12.04 -0.28
C SER A 37 -3.84 -11.79 -0.58
N VAL A 38 -3.53 -10.88 -1.51
CA VAL A 38 -2.15 -10.48 -1.83
C VAL A 38 -1.51 -9.78 -0.62
N PHE A 39 -2.25 -8.88 0.03
CA PHE A 39 -1.79 -8.18 1.22
C PHE A 39 -1.48 -9.13 2.39
N ILE A 40 -2.39 -10.05 2.70
CA ILE A 40 -2.18 -11.06 3.74
C ILE A 40 -0.97 -11.94 3.38
N GLY A 41 -0.84 -12.36 2.11
CA GLY A 41 0.31 -13.14 1.64
C GLY A 41 1.64 -12.41 1.80
N ILE A 42 1.67 -11.08 1.67
CA ILE A 42 2.85 -10.24 1.90
C ILE A 42 3.18 -10.16 3.39
N ILE A 43 2.18 -9.91 4.24
CA ILE A 43 2.36 -9.85 5.70
C ILE A 43 2.86 -11.20 6.24
N ASP A 44 2.26 -12.29 5.77
CA ASP A 44 2.63 -13.66 6.14
C ASP A 44 3.98 -14.10 5.52
N LYS A 45 4.66 -13.24 4.75
CA LYS A 45 5.90 -13.54 4.01
C LYS A 45 5.79 -14.72 3.02
N LYS A 46 4.56 -15.11 2.63
CA LYS A 46 4.29 -16.14 1.62
C LYS A 46 4.58 -15.65 0.20
N THR A 47 4.50 -14.34 -0.01
CA THR A 47 4.97 -13.68 -1.24
C THR A 47 5.65 -12.35 -0.89
N ASN A 48 6.30 -11.73 -1.86
CA ASN A 48 6.96 -10.43 -1.67
C ASN A 48 6.31 -9.34 -2.56
N PRO A 49 6.27 -8.07 -2.12
CA PRO A 49 5.59 -7.00 -2.84
C PRO A 49 6.13 -6.76 -4.26
N ILE A 50 7.44 -6.95 -4.47
CA ILE A 50 8.07 -6.69 -5.78
C ILE A 50 7.58 -7.70 -6.82
N LYS A 51 7.55 -8.98 -6.45
CA LYS A 51 7.02 -10.06 -7.30
C LYS A 51 5.56 -9.83 -7.66
N GLU A 52 4.73 -9.48 -6.68
CA GLU A 52 3.30 -9.24 -6.89
C GLU A 52 3.04 -8.01 -7.77
N TYR A 53 3.87 -6.97 -7.63
CA TYR A 53 3.86 -5.80 -8.52
C TYR A 53 4.25 -6.16 -9.95
N GLN A 54 5.33 -6.93 -10.14
CA GLN A 54 5.76 -7.39 -11.47
C GLN A 54 4.70 -8.26 -12.16
N LEU A 55 3.90 -9.00 -11.39
CA LEU A 55 2.79 -9.82 -11.89
C LEU A 55 1.49 -9.02 -12.11
N GLY A 56 1.52 -7.70 -11.93
CA GLY A 56 0.37 -6.80 -12.13
C GLY A 56 -0.72 -6.92 -11.07
N ARG A 57 -0.47 -7.63 -9.96
CA ARG A 57 -1.44 -7.82 -8.86
C ARG A 57 -1.41 -6.70 -7.83
N ILE A 58 -0.35 -5.89 -7.85
CA ILE A 58 -0.27 -4.61 -7.14
C ILE A 58 -0.21 -3.51 -8.20
N ASN A 59 -1.17 -2.58 -8.12
CA ASN A 59 -1.16 -1.37 -8.92
C ASN A 59 -0.80 -0.18 -8.02
N VAL A 60 0.14 0.64 -8.46
CA VAL A 60 0.60 1.84 -7.74
C VAL A 60 0.40 3.04 -8.65
N LYS A 61 -0.38 4.02 -8.19
CA LYS A 61 -0.45 5.35 -8.80
C LYS A 61 0.29 6.33 -7.90
N GLY A 62 1.24 7.06 -8.46
CA GLY A 62 2.16 7.92 -7.72
C GLY A 62 3.60 7.42 -7.82
N SER A 63 4.45 7.90 -6.92
CA SER A 63 5.88 7.63 -6.91
C SER A 63 6.20 6.28 -6.26
N MET A 64 6.65 5.31 -7.07
CA MET A 64 7.08 3.99 -6.56
C MET A 64 8.31 4.08 -5.65
N SER A 65 9.21 5.03 -5.92
CA SER A 65 10.38 5.27 -5.08
C SER A 65 9.99 5.74 -3.68
N ASP A 66 8.92 6.54 -3.57
CA ASP A 66 8.42 6.99 -2.27
C ASP A 66 7.69 5.87 -1.51
N LEU A 67 6.96 5.00 -2.21
CA LEU A 67 6.39 3.78 -1.61
C LEU A 67 7.49 2.87 -1.01
N LEU A 68 8.60 2.71 -1.71
CA LEU A 68 9.73 1.90 -1.23
C LEU A 68 10.43 2.52 -0.01
N LYS A 69 10.44 3.86 0.10
CA LYS A 69 10.90 4.54 1.32
C LYS A 69 9.95 4.28 2.48
N MET A 70 8.63 4.28 2.26
CA MET A 70 7.63 3.95 3.29
C MET A 70 7.77 2.52 3.83
N ARG A 71 8.21 1.56 3.00
CA ARG A 71 8.48 0.19 3.47
C ARG A 71 9.46 0.16 4.66
N LYS A 72 10.44 1.07 4.71
CA LYS A 72 11.39 1.14 5.84
C LYS A 72 10.78 1.70 7.14
N LEU A 73 9.60 2.31 7.06
CA LEU A 73 8.90 2.91 8.20
C LEU A 73 7.84 1.98 8.78
N LEU A 74 7.33 1.06 7.96
CA LEU A 74 6.29 0.10 8.32
C LEU A 74 6.87 -1.26 8.75
N PHE A 75 8.17 -1.49 8.56
CA PHE A 75 8.89 -2.72 8.90
C PHE A 75 10.25 -2.43 9.52
#